data_AF-A0A3D5ZC43-F1
#
_entry.id   AF-A0A3D5ZC43-F1
#
_cell.length_a   1.000
_cell.length_b   1.000
_cell.length_c   1.000
_cell.angle_alpha   90.00
_cell.angle_beta   90.00
_cell.angle_gamma   90.00
#
_symmetry.space_group_name_H-M   'P 1'
#
loop_
_entity.id
_entity.type
_entity.pdbx_description
1 polymer ?
#
loop_
_entity_poly.entity_id
_entity_poly.type
_entity_poly.pdbx_seq_one_letter_code
_entity_poly.pdbx_strand_id
1 'polypeptide(L)'
;MKQVIFSILLLSSLSLWAQENINTNKFRQLGNELPTPNTFRTASGAPGSSYWQQQADYVMDVKIDEQKQVLSGEETITYTNNSPDNLEYLWLQLDQNVRAKSSDSYKIRQSSIDGNFDLGSIAGLEPWFEGGFNIESVTDA
;
A
#
# COMPACT_ATOMS: atom_id res chain seq x y z
N MET A 1 -4.68 -50.39 -18.17
CA MET A 1 -3.98 -50.08 -16.91
C MET A 1 -2.47 -49.92 -17.06
N LYS A 2 -1.74 -50.87 -17.68
CA LYS A 2 -0.27 -50.76 -17.87
C LYS A 2 0.19 -49.51 -18.66
N GLN A 3 -0.54 -49.13 -19.72
CA GLN A 3 -0.26 -47.93 -20.53
C GLN A 3 -0.41 -46.61 -19.74
N VAL A 4 -1.35 -46.57 -18.80
CA VAL A 4 -1.62 -45.37 -17.96
C VAL A 4 -0.52 -45.21 -16.92
N ILE A 5 -0.07 -46.31 -16.30
CA ILE A 5 1.04 -46.30 -15.34
C ILE A 5 2.34 -45.86 -16.01
N PHE A 6 2.60 -46.32 -17.24
CA PHE A 6 3.79 -45.92 -18.01
C PHE A 6 3.79 -44.44 -18.37
N SER A 7 2.62 -43.88 -18.70
CA SER A 7 2.46 -42.45 -19.04
C SER A 7 2.66 -41.55 -17.82
N ILE A 8 2.21 -41.97 -16.63
CA ILE A 8 2.41 -41.23 -15.37
C ILE A 8 3.90 -41.24 -14.96
N LEU A 9 4.59 -42.37 -15.15
CA LEU A 9 6.04 -42.48 -14.88
C LEU A 9 6.89 -41.66 -15.86
N LEU A 10 6.45 -41.52 -17.11
CA LEU A 10 7.11 -40.65 -18.09
C LEU A 10 6.94 -39.17 -17.72
N LEU A 11 5.72 -38.76 -17.32
CA LEU A 11 5.44 -37.39 -16.89
C LEU A 11 6.21 -36.98 -15.62
N SER A 12 6.40 -37.88 -14.65
CA SER A 12 7.14 -37.56 -13.42
C SER A 12 8.63 -37.36 -13.66
N SER A 13 9.22 -37.96 -14.71
CA SER A 13 10.63 -37.77 -15.08
C SER A 13 10.94 -36.40 -15.70
N LEU A 14 9.95 -35.74 -16.31
CA LEU A 14 10.10 -34.39 -16.85
C LEU A 14 10.20 -33.32 -15.75
N SER A 15 9.68 -33.62 -14.55
CA SER A 15 9.74 -32.72 -13.39
C SER A 15 11.12 -32.65 -12.73
N LEU A 16 12.02 -33.61 -12.99
CA LEU A 16 13.35 -33.66 -12.37
C LEU A 16 14.37 -32.69 -13.00
N TRP A 17 14.06 -32.10 -14.16
CA TRP A 17 14.95 -31.17 -14.88
C TRP A 17 14.60 -29.69 -14.67
N ALA A 18 13.62 -29.38 -13.82
CA ALA A 18 13.20 -28.01 -13.54
C ALA A 18 13.94 -27.36 -12.35
N GLN A 19 15.00 -27.98 -11.82
CA GLN A 19 15.69 -27.44 -10.65
C GLN A 19 16.67 -26.34 -11.06
N GLU A 20 16.30 -25.09 -10.81
CA GLU A 20 17.19 -23.94 -10.98
C GLU A 20 18.43 -24.07 -10.10
N ASN A 21 19.63 -23.95 -10.71
CA ASN A 21 20.91 -23.93 -10.00
C ASN A 21 21.15 -22.52 -9.44
N ILE A 22 20.47 -22.19 -8.35
CA ILE A 22 20.63 -20.90 -7.69
C ILE A 22 21.88 -20.96 -6.82
N ASN A 23 22.92 -20.21 -7.20
CA ASN A 23 24.11 -20.06 -6.37
C ASN A 23 23.73 -19.36 -5.05
N THR A 24 23.84 -20.07 -3.92
CA THR A 24 23.51 -19.60 -2.56
C THR A 24 24.69 -18.94 -1.83
N ASN A 25 25.80 -18.71 -2.53
CA ASN A 25 27.00 -18.10 -1.94
C ASN A 25 26.70 -16.67 -1.50
N LYS A 26 27.12 -16.31 -0.28
CA LYS A 26 27.00 -14.96 0.29
C LYS A 26 27.77 -13.88 -0.50
N PHE A 27 28.71 -14.29 -1.35
CA PHE A 27 29.49 -13.44 -2.27
C PHE A 27 29.09 -13.63 -3.74
N ARG A 28 27.92 -14.21 -4.02
CA ARG A 28 27.41 -14.27 -5.40
C ARG A 28 27.34 -12.86 -5.98
N GLN A 29 27.68 -12.71 -7.25
CA GLN A 29 27.47 -11.43 -7.94
C GLN A 29 25.97 -11.12 -7.93
N LEU A 30 25.60 -9.95 -7.41
CA LEU A 30 24.23 -9.44 -7.33
C LEU A 30 23.63 -9.10 -8.71
N GLY A 31 24.24 -9.56 -9.81
CA GLY A 31 23.88 -9.20 -11.19
C GLY A 31 22.45 -9.58 -11.58
N ASN A 32 21.81 -10.50 -10.86
CA ASN A 32 20.40 -10.87 -11.05
C ASN A 32 19.44 -10.24 -10.02
N GLU A 33 19.97 -9.58 -8.98
CA GLU A 33 19.16 -8.95 -7.92
C GLU A 33 18.99 -7.45 -8.13
N LEU A 34 19.94 -6.79 -8.81
CA LEU A 34 19.88 -5.36 -9.09
C LEU A 34 19.31 -5.11 -10.49
N PRO A 35 18.37 -4.15 -10.64
CA PRO A 35 17.82 -3.81 -11.94
C PRO A 35 18.92 -3.30 -12.87
N THR A 36 18.86 -3.70 -14.14
CA THR A 36 19.78 -3.18 -15.16
C THR A 36 19.56 -1.67 -15.35
N PRO A 37 20.63 -0.90 -15.60
CA PRO A 37 20.52 0.52 -15.86
C PRO A 37 19.60 0.79 -17.06
N ASN A 38 18.77 1.82 -16.96
CA ASN A 38 17.88 2.26 -18.03
C ASN A 38 17.85 3.80 -18.12
N THR A 39 17.01 4.35 -18.99
CA THR A 39 16.88 5.80 -19.22
C THR A 39 16.40 6.59 -18.00
N PHE A 40 15.75 5.91 -17.05
CA PHE A 40 15.22 6.51 -15.81
C PHE A 40 16.16 6.31 -14.61
N ARG A 41 17.00 5.27 -14.59
CA ARG A 41 17.92 4.97 -13.49
C ARG A 41 19.26 4.44 -14.00
N THR A 42 20.34 5.13 -13.65
CA THR A 42 21.72 4.80 -14.05
C THR A 42 22.28 3.62 -13.24
N ALA A 43 23.46 3.10 -13.64
CA ALA A 43 24.15 2.00 -12.95
C ALA A 43 24.57 2.31 -11.50
N SER A 44 24.68 3.59 -11.16
CA SER A 44 24.93 4.04 -9.78
C SER A 44 23.64 4.22 -8.96
N GLY A 45 22.48 3.98 -9.55
CA GLY A 45 21.17 4.19 -8.91
C GLY A 45 20.68 5.64 -8.97
N ALA A 46 21.46 6.57 -9.55
CA ALA A 46 21.08 7.96 -9.73
C ALA A 46 20.01 8.14 -10.83
N PRO A 47 19.18 9.20 -10.76
CA PRO A 47 18.29 9.62 -11.83
C PRO A 47 18.95 9.61 -13.22
N GLY A 48 18.33 8.94 -14.17
CA GLY A 48 18.73 8.97 -15.58
C GLY A 48 18.22 10.22 -16.31
N SER A 49 18.55 10.39 -17.58
CA SER A 49 18.18 11.56 -18.38
C SER A 49 16.68 11.73 -18.56
N SER A 50 15.91 10.63 -18.57
CA SER A 50 14.46 10.65 -18.74
C SER A 50 13.71 10.58 -17.41
N TYR A 51 14.42 10.67 -16.28
CA TYR A 51 13.82 10.62 -14.96
C TYR A 51 12.97 11.86 -14.68
N TRP A 52 11.78 11.64 -14.13
CA TRP A 52 10.87 12.68 -13.66
C TRP A 52 10.32 12.32 -12.28
N GLN A 53 9.89 13.33 -11.53
CA GLN A 53 9.24 13.20 -10.23
C GLN A 53 8.03 14.11 -10.19
N GLN A 54 6.94 13.63 -9.60
CA GLN A 54 5.77 14.48 -9.37
C GLN A 54 6.05 15.47 -8.25
N GLN A 55 5.38 16.62 -8.33
CA GLN A 55 5.42 17.64 -7.30
C GLN A 55 4.01 17.94 -6.84
N ALA A 56 3.84 17.98 -5.51
CA ALA A 56 2.60 18.37 -4.86
C ALA A 56 2.94 19.40 -3.80
N ASP A 57 2.41 20.61 -3.99
CA ASP A 57 2.58 21.73 -3.08
C ASP A 57 1.31 21.93 -2.26
N TYR A 58 1.46 22.15 -0.96
CA TYR A 58 0.38 22.18 0.00
C TYR A 58 0.34 23.52 0.71
N VAL A 59 -0.83 24.17 0.71
CA VAL A 59 -1.12 25.32 1.56
C VAL A 59 -2.28 24.93 2.46
N MET A 60 -2.04 24.92 3.77
CA MET A 60 -3.00 24.49 4.78
C MET A 60 -3.27 25.62 5.77
N ASP A 61 -4.54 25.91 6.03
CA ASP A 61 -4.99 26.72 7.15
C ASP A 61 -5.78 25.82 8.10
N VAL A 62 -5.26 25.59 9.30
CA VAL A 62 -5.78 24.59 10.23
C VAL A 62 -5.94 25.19 11.62
N LYS A 63 -7.08 24.89 12.24
CA LYS A 63 -7.45 25.30 13.58
C LYS A 63 -7.69 24.09 14.48
N ILE A 64 -7.19 24.18 15.71
CA ILE A 64 -7.48 23.23 16.79
C ILE A 64 -8.48 23.88 17.75
N ASP A 65 -9.61 23.21 17.99
CA ASP A 65 -10.55 23.52 19.07
C ASP A 65 -10.33 22.51 20.20
N GLU A 66 -9.57 22.90 21.23
CA GLU A 66 -9.20 22.04 22.36
C GLU A 66 -10.40 21.61 23.20
N GLN A 67 -11.42 22.46 23.32
CA GLN A 67 -12.61 22.20 24.13
C GLN A 67 -13.47 21.12 23.47
N LYS A 68 -13.57 21.15 22.14
CA LYS A 68 -14.29 20.14 21.35
C LYS A 68 -13.41 18.98 20.91
N GLN A 69 -12.09 19.09 21.07
CA GLN A 69 -11.10 18.13 20.57
C GLN A 69 -11.21 17.90 19.06
N VAL A 70 -11.44 18.98 18.30
CA VAL A 70 -11.62 18.93 16.84
C VAL A 70 -10.49 19.67 16.14
N LEU A 71 -9.99 19.08 15.06
CA LEU A 71 -9.10 19.70 14.09
C LEU A 71 -9.92 20.02 12.83
N SER A 72 -9.96 21.28 12.41
CA SER A 72 -10.70 21.73 11.22
C SER A 72 -9.83 22.65 10.39
N GLY A 73 -9.93 22.62 9.07
CA GLY A 73 -9.14 23.48 8.22
C GLY A 73 -9.44 23.33 6.75
N GLU A 74 -8.78 24.16 5.96
CA GLU A 74 -8.82 24.15 4.50
C GLU A 74 -7.42 23.83 3.97
N GLU A 75 -7.36 23.05 2.90
CA GLU A 75 -6.12 22.62 2.26
C GLU A 75 -6.24 22.85 0.75
N THR A 76 -5.30 23.61 0.19
CA THR A 76 -5.13 23.75 -1.26
C THR A 76 -3.92 22.93 -1.69
N ILE A 77 -4.17 21.98 -2.59
CA ILE A 77 -3.13 21.11 -3.17
C ILE A 77 -2.89 21.53 -4.61
N THR A 78 -1.69 22.03 -4.91
CA THR A 78 -1.26 22.28 -6.29
C THR A 78 -0.44 21.10 -6.77
N TYR A 79 -0.99 20.31 -7.69
CA TYR A 79 -0.31 19.14 -8.25
C TYR A 79 0.31 19.48 -9.62
N THR A 80 1.63 19.28 -9.75
CA THR A 80 2.35 19.45 -11.00
C THR A 80 2.70 18.08 -11.58
N ASN A 81 2.07 17.73 -12.71
CA ASN A 81 2.38 16.53 -13.47
C ASN A 81 3.64 16.75 -14.33
N ASN A 82 4.77 16.22 -13.88
CA ASN A 82 6.03 16.24 -14.61
C ASN A 82 6.23 15.00 -15.50
N SER A 83 5.28 14.06 -15.49
CA SER A 83 5.29 12.91 -16.39
C SER A 83 5.09 13.36 -17.84
N PRO A 84 5.73 12.70 -18.83
CA PRO A 84 5.37 12.88 -20.23
C PRO A 84 3.96 12.37 -20.57
N ASP A 85 3.36 11.56 -19.69
CA ASP A 85 2.04 10.96 -19.88
C ASP A 85 0.94 11.84 -19.27
N ASN A 86 -0.24 11.82 -19.91
CA ASN A 86 -1.41 12.53 -19.41
C ASN A 86 -1.97 11.85 -18.15
N LEU A 87 -2.23 12.64 -17.11
CA LEU A 87 -2.80 12.17 -15.85
C LEU A 87 -4.31 12.42 -15.85
N GLU A 88 -5.11 11.36 -15.84
CA GLU A 88 -6.58 11.47 -15.85
C GLU A 88 -7.20 11.57 -14.45
N TYR A 89 -6.55 11.00 -13.44
CA TYR A 89 -7.07 10.92 -12.08
C TYR A 89 -5.97 11.20 -11.06
N LEU A 90 -6.33 11.94 -10.01
CA LEU A 90 -5.50 12.11 -8.82
C LEU A 90 -6.15 11.36 -7.65
N TRP A 91 -5.37 10.52 -6.98
CA TRP A 91 -5.80 9.80 -5.80
C TRP A 91 -5.21 10.46 -4.55
N LEU A 92 -6.06 10.76 -3.57
CA LEU A 92 -5.64 11.30 -2.27
C LEU A 92 -5.76 10.23 -1.20
N GLN A 93 -4.72 10.11 -0.39
CA GLN A 93 -4.66 9.12 0.68
C GLN A 93 -5.22 9.72 1.98
N LEU A 94 -6.34 9.18 2.44
CA LEU A 94 -7.08 9.66 3.61
C LEU A 94 -7.00 8.67 4.77
N ASP A 95 -5.79 8.44 5.28
CA ASP A 95 -5.52 7.37 6.25
C ASP A 95 -6.37 7.42 7.52
N GLN A 96 -6.76 8.62 7.98
CA GLN A 96 -7.58 8.75 9.19
C GLN A 96 -8.95 8.09 9.03
N ASN A 97 -9.44 7.88 7.80
CA ASN A 97 -10.74 7.24 7.55
C ASN A 97 -10.80 5.80 8.05
N VAL A 98 -9.65 5.17 8.34
CA VAL A 98 -9.60 3.88 9.05
C VAL A 98 -10.34 3.93 10.40
N ARG A 99 -10.41 5.11 11.04
CA ARG A 99 -11.07 5.37 12.32
C ARG A 99 -12.53 5.81 12.20
N ALA A 100 -13.01 6.12 11.00
CA ALA A 100 -14.40 6.53 10.77
C ALA A 100 -15.37 5.43 11.19
N LYS A 101 -16.47 5.75 11.87
CA LYS A 101 -17.43 4.75 12.39
C LYS A 101 -17.92 3.74 11.33
N SER A 102 -18.01 4.18 10.08
CA SER A 102 -18.41 3.34 8.93
C SER A 102 -17.26 2.52 8.31
N SER A 103 -16.04 2.61 8.84
CA SER A 103 -14.86 1.93 8.32
C SER A 103 -15.00 0.42 8.36
N ASP A 104 -14.62 -0.23 7.26
CA ASP A 104 -14.59 -1.69 7.17
C ASP A 104 -13.55 -2.31 8.10
N SER A 105 -12.61 -1.52 8.63
CA SER A 105 -11.63 -1.96 9.62
C SER A 105 -12.29 -2.53 10.88
N TYR A 106 -13.46 -2.01 11.27
CA TYR A 106 -14.21 -2.55 12.41
C TYR A 106 -14.91 -3.87 12.08
N LYS A 107 -15.33 -4.06 10.82
CA LYS A 107 -16.02 -5.29 10.36
C LYS A 107 -15.08 -6.48 10.24
N ILE A 108 -13.82 -6.24 9.87
CA ILE A 108 -12.80 -7.29 9.70
C ILE A 108 -12.00 -7.55 10.99
N ARG A 109 -12.22 -6.76 12.05
CA ARG A 109 -11.49 -6.89 13.30
C ARG A 109 -11.88 -8.18 14.01
N GLN A 110 -10.94 -9.12 14.06
CA GLN A 110 -11.11 -10.35 14.82
C GLN A 110 -11.18 -10.02 16.32
N SER A 111 -12.27 -10.43 16.96
CA SER A 111 -12.45 -10.32 18.41
C SER A 111 -12.50 -11.72 19.00
N SER A 112 -11.73 -11.98 20.07
CA SER A 112 -11.86 -13.19 20.89
C SER A 112 -12.60 -12.83 22.16
N ILE A 113 -13.57 -13.64 22.53
CA ILE A 113 -14.26 -13.55 23.81
C ILE A 113 -13.69 -14.66 24.69
N ASP A 114 -12.78 -14.31 25.57
CA ASP A 114 -12.27 -15.23 26.59
C ASP A 114 -13.21 -15.24 27.80
N GLY A 115 -13.22 -16.35 28.57
CA GLY A 115 -14.19 -16.61 29.64
C GLY A 115 -14.22 -15.62 30.81
N ASN A 116 -13.25 -14.69 30.88
CA ASN A 116 -13.27 -13.58 31.82
C ASN A 116 -13.79 -12.33 31.11
N PHE A 117 -15.12 -12.18 31.09
CA PHE A 117 -15.78 -11.01 30.51
C PHE A 117 -15.66 -9.81 31.43
N ASP A 118 -15.05 -8.72 30.95
CA ASP A 118 -15.13 -7.40 31.56
C ASP A 118 -16.02 -6.49 30.70
N LEU A 119 -16.73 -5.55 31.35
CA LEU A 119 -17.61 -4.60 30.68
C LEU A 119 -16.84 -3.71 29.69
N GLY A 120 -15.56 -3.43 29.97
CA GLY A 120 -14.67 -2.70 29.06
C GLY A 120 -14.41 -3.43 27.74
N SER A 121 -14.40 -4.78 27.76
CA SER A 121 -14.20 -5.60 26.55
C SER A 121 -15.38 -5.49 25.58
N ILE A 122 -16.59 -5.25 26.08
CA ILE A 122 -17.79 -4.99 25.24
C ILE A 122 -17.73 -3.58 24.66
N ALA A 123 -17.36 -2.59 25.48
CA ALA A 123 -17.30 -1.18 25.06
C ALA A 123 -16.30 -0.94 23.91
N GLY A 124 -15.26 -1.77 23.78
CA GLY A 124 -14.26 -1.69 22.71
C GLY A 124 -14.64 -2.40 21.40
N LEU A 125 -15.78 -3.10 21.34
CA LEU A 125 -16.27 -3.74 20.10
C LEU A 125 -16.89 -2.73 19.14
N GLU A 126 -17.46 -1.66 19.67
CA GLU A 126 -18.07 -0.59 18.89
C GLU A 126 -17.16 0.65 18.85
N PRO A 127 -17.03 1.32 17.69
CA PRO A 127 -16.28 2.56 17.60
C PRO A 127 -16.97 3.69 18.38
N TRP A 128 -16.34 4.11 19.48
CA TRP A 128 -16.84 5.20 20.33
C TRP A 128 -16.41 6.59 19.84
N PHE A 129 -15.36 6.69 19.02
CA PHE A 129 -14.79 7.93 18.51
C PHE A 129 -15.20 8.18 17.05
N GLU A 130 -15.60 9.41 16.73
CA GLU A 130 -15.83 9.86 15.35
C GLU A 130 -14.53 10.34 14.71
N GLY A 131 -13.65 9.39 14.40
CA GLY A 131 -12.41 9.66 13.68
C GLY A 131 -12.60 9.76 12.17
N GLY A 132 -11.53 10.11 11.48
CA GLY A 132 -11.54 10.26 10.02
C GLY A 132 -11.69 11.69 9.55
N PHE A 133 -11.58 11.88 8.25
CA PHE A 133 -11.78 13.15 7.59
C PHE A 133 -13.27 13.31 7.25
N ASN A 134 -13.88 14.38 7.75
CA ASN A 134 -15.21 14.80 7.32
C ASN A 134 -15.02 15.88 6.25
N ILE A 135 -14.99 15.47 4.97
CA ILE A 135 -14.79 16.39 3.86
C ILE A 135 -16.08 17.18 3.62
N GLU A 136 -16.05 18.47 3.91
CA GLU A 136 -17.21 19.36 3.72
C GLU A 136 -17.40 19.72 2.24
N SER A 137 -16.31 20.00 1.53
CA SER A 137 -16.36 20.29 0.10
C SER A 137 -15.03 19.96 -0.58
N VAL A 138 -15.09 19.76 -1.89
CA VAL A 138 -13.94 19.72 -2.79
C VAL A 138 -14.27 20.66 -3.93
N THR A 139 -13.42 21.63 -4.18
CA THR A 139 -13.60 22.64 -5.21
C THR A 139 -12.37 22.70 -6.11
N ASP A 140 -12.60 23.06 -7.37
CA ASP A 140 -11.52 23.52 -8.25
C ASP A 140 -11.27 25.02 -8.02
N ALA A 141 -10.10 25.47 -8.47
CA ALA A 141 -9.70 26.87 -8.41
C ALA A 141 -10.31 27.71 -9.54
#